data_AF-A0A536GX37-F1
#
_entry.id   AF-A0A536GX37-F1
#
_cell.length_a   1.000
_cell.length_b   1.000
_cell.length_c   1.000
_cell.angle_alpha   90.00
_cell.angle_beta   90.00
_cell.angle_gamma   90.00
#
_symmetry.space_group_name_H-M   'P 1'
#
loop_
_entity.id
_entity.type
_entity.pdbx_description
1 polymer ?
#
loop_
_entity_poly.entity_id
_entity_poly.type
_entity_poly.pdbx_seq_one_letter_code
_entity_poly.pdbx_strand_id
1 'polypeptide(L)' 'MDLTPQSKIRDVLNVLGDKGREVLLKHGYDIGEGFVDVLSQYQTLQHASETERLRDLDGLLAYVNSNR' A
#
# COMPACT_ATOMS: atom_id res chain seq x y z
N MET A 1 -7.76 11.41 7.90
CA MET A 1 -6.30 11.52 7.81
C MET A 1 -5.94 11.05 6.41
N ASP A 2 -5.26 11.88 5.64
CA ASP A 2 -4.83 11.53 4.28
C ASP A 2 -3.60 10.63 4.35
N LEU A 3 -3.50 9.69 3.41
CA LEU A 3 -2.29 8.89 3.27
C LEU A 3 -1.19 9.71 2.60
N THR A 4 0.03 9.49 3.06
CA THR A 4 1.24 10.13 2.56
C THR A 4 2.28 9.05 2.25
N PRO A 5 3.38 9.34 1.54
CA PRO A 5 4.45 8.37 1.32
C PRO A 5 5.03 7.74 2.61
N GLN A 6 4.89 8.43 3.75
CA GLN A 6 5.33 7.99 5.07
C GLN A 6 4.30 7.10 5.80
N SER A 7 3.07 7.02 5.28
CA SER A 7 2.07 6.07 5.77
C SER A 7 2.52 4.63 5.52
N LYS A 8 2.03 3.70 6.34
CA LYS A 8 2.38 2.29 6.21
C LYS A 8 1.45 1.61 5.22
N ILE A 9 1.92 0.50 4.64
CA ILE A 9 1.10 -0.37 3.79
C ILE A 9 -0.16 -0.84 4.53
N ARG A 10 -0.06 -1.15 5.83
CA ARG A 10 -1.23 -1.50 6.65
C ARG A 10 -2.28 -0.38 6.73
N ASP A 11 -1.86 0.88 6.65
CA ASP A 11 -2.81 2.00 6.70
C ASP A 11 -3.69 2.03 5.45
N VAL A 12 -3.14 1.66 4.28
CA VAL A 12 -3.92 1.46 3.04
C VAL A 12 -4.98 0.38 3.24
N LEU A 13 -4.59 -0.76 3.83
CA LEU A 13 -5.51 -1.87 4.13
C LEU A 13 -6.61 -1.45 5.11
N ASN A 14 -6.25 -0.67 6.14
CA ASN A 14 -7.21 -0.18 7.13
C ASN A 14 -8.22 0.80 6.51
N VAL A 15 -7.79 1.64 5.56
CA VAL A 15 -8.67 2.62 4.90
C VAL A 15 -9.60 1.94 3.89
N LEU A 16 -9.07 1.03 3.08
CA LEU A 16 -9.82 0.42 1.96
C LEU A 16 -10.52 -0.91 2.32
N GLY A 17 -10.26 -1.46 3.51
CA GLY A 17 -10.81 -2.74 3.95
C GLY A 17 -10.49 -3.88 2.97
N ASP A 18 -11.49 -4.71 2.66
CA ASP A 18 -11.34 -5.88 1.79
C ASP A 18 -10.80 -5.54 0.38
N LYS A 19 -11.02 -4.30 -0.09
CA LYS A 19 -10.54 -3.84 -1.41
C LYS A 19 -9.06 -3.47 -1.43
N GLY A 20 -8.46 -3.25 -0.25
CA GLY A 20 -7.08 -2.76 -0.16
C GLY A 20 -6.06 -3.67 -0.84
N ARG A 21 -6.25 -5.00 -0.74
CA ARG A 21 -5.36 -5.98 -1.38
C ARG A 21 -5.41 -5.91 -2.91
N GLU A 22 -6.61 -5.80 -3.48
CA GLU A 22 -6.77 -5.68 -4.94
C GLU A 22 -6.17 -4.36 -5.46
N VAL A 23 -6.39 -3.27 -4.73
CA VAL A 23 -5.85 -1.95 -5.10
C VAL A 23 -4.32 -1.94 -5.03
N LEU A 24 -3.73 -2.46 -3.94
CA LEU A 24 -2.28 -2.58 -3.82
C LEU A 24 -1.68 -3.41 -4.96
N LEU A 25 -2.32 -4.53 -5.33
CA LEU A 25 -1.89 -5.36 -6.45
C LEU A 25 -1.95 -4.61 -7.79
N LYS A 26 -3.01 -3.82 -8.04
CA LYS A 26 -3.13 -2.98 -9.24
C LYS A 26 -2.01 -1.94 -9.37
N HIS A 27 -1.52 -1.42 -8.24
CA HIS A 27 -0.39 -0.49 -8.19
C HIS A 27 0.98 -1.19 -8.08
N GLY A 28 1.00 -2.52 -8.25
CA GLY A 28 2.20 -3.33 -8.35
C GLY A 28 2.71 -3.89 -7.03
N TYR A 29 2.01 -3.69 -5.92
CA TYR A 29 2.37 -4.20 -4.60
C TYR A 29 1.60 -5.48 -4.25
N ASP A 30 2.30 -6.61 -4.28
CA ASP A 30 1.77 -7.88 -3.82
C ASP A 30 2.00 -8.06 -2.31
N ILE A 31 0.91 -8.30 -1.59
CA ILE A 31 0.90 -8.55 -0.13
C ILE A 31 1.11 -10.04 0.16
N GLY A 32 1.28 -10.91 -0.84
CA GLY A 32 1.53 -12.34 -0.65
C GLY A 32 0.55 -13.03 0.32
N GLU A 33 0.97 -14.14 0.90
CA GLU A 33 0.19 -14.92 1.89
C GLU A 33 1.07 -15.42 3.07
N GLY A 34 2.31 -14.94 3.19
CA GLY A 34 3.31 -15.45 4.12
C GLY A 34 3.67 -14.53 5.30
N PHE A 35 4.44 -15.05 6.25
CA PHE A 35 4.89 -14.29 7.43
C PHE A 35 5.76 -13.07 7.07
N VAL A 36 6.51 -13.15 5.97
CA VAL A 36 7.30 -12.03 5.41
C VAL A 36 6.38 -10.89 4.98
N ASP A 37 5.18 -11.19 4.52
CA ASP A 37 4.21 -10.18 4.09
C ASP A 37 3.60 -9.40 5.25
N VAL A 38 3.46 -10.02 6.41
CA VAL A 38 2.99 -9.35 7.63
C VAL A 38 3.99 -8.29 8.09
N LEU A 39 5.30 -8.57 7.98
CA LEU A 39 6.35 -7.59 8.31
C LEU A 39 6.41 -6.46 7.27
N SER A 40 6.21 -6.81 5.99
CA SER A 40 6.17 -5.86 4.89
C SER A 40 5.05 -4.83 5.06
N GLN A 41 3.94 -5.18 5.72
CA GLN A 41 2.85 -4.24 6.00
C GLN A 41 3.24 -3.07 6.93
N TYR A 42 4.33 -3.20 7.69
CA TYR A 42 4.82 -2.13 8.58
C TYR A 42 5.80 -1.17 7.91
N GLN A 43 6.25 -1.47 6.68
CA GLN A 43 7.08 -0.57 5.90
C GLN A 43 6.25 0.61 5.36
N THR A 44 6.92 1.72 5.06
CA THR A 44 6.27 2.88 4.45
C THR A 44 6.00 2.64 2.96
N LEU A 45 5.01 3.34 2.41
CA LEU A 45 4.70 3.30 0.99
C LEU A 45 5.90 3.75 0.14
N GLN A 46 6.64 4.76 0.61
CA GLN A 46 7.88 5.20 -0.01
C GLN A 46 8.91 4.08 -0.07
N HIS A 47 9.14 3.36 1.03
CA HIS A 47 10.13 2.29 1.06
C HIS A 47 9.74 1.11 0.13
N ALA A 48 8.44 0.81 0.04
CA ALA A 48 7.94 -0.14 -0.94
C ALA A 48 8.22 0.30 -2.38
N SER A 49 8.14 1.60 -2.67
CA SER A 49 8.44 2.15 -3.98
C SER A 49 9.94 2.12 -4.30
N GLU A 50 10.78 2.53 -3.35
CA GLU A 50 12.25 2.51 -3.48
C GLU A 50 12.82 1.11 -3.70
N THR A 51 12.15 0.09 -3.15
CA THR A 51 12.52 -1.34 -3.33
C THR A 51 11.87 -1.98 -4.56
N GLU A 52 11.25 -1.18 -5.43
CA GLU A 52 10.54 -1.60 -6.64
C GLU A 52 9.37 -2.58 -6.41
N ARG A 53 8.95 -2.75 -5.14
CA ARG A 53 7.79 -3.57 -4.77
C ARG A 53 6.48 -2.83 -4.96
N LEU A 54 6.47 -1.50 -4.93
CA LEU A 54 5.33 -0.66 -5.28
C LEU A 54 5.70 0.14 -6.52
N ARG A 55 5.02 -0.13 -7.64
CA ARG A 55 5.38 0.47 -8.93
C ARG A 55 4.73 1.81 -9.17
N ASP A 56 3.60 2.05 -8.52
CA ASP A 56 2.80 3.26 -8.71
C ASP A 56 2.38 3.86 -7.37
N LEU A 57 3.32 4.55 -6.71
CA LEU A 57 3.10 5.21 -5.43
C LEU A 57 2.14 6.40 -5.56
N ASP A 58 2.37 7.28 -6.52
CA ASP A 58 1.55 8.47 -6.74
C ASP A 58 0.11 8.10 -7.10
N GLY A 59 -0.09 7.12 -8.00
CA GLY A 59 -1.41 6.63 -8.36
C GLY A 59 -2.13 5.98 -7.18
N LEU A 60 -1.43 5.21 -6.35
CA LEU A 60 -2.00 4.64 -5.13
C LEU A 60 -2.48 5.73 -4.16
N LEU A 61 -1.65 6.73 -3.90
CA LEU A 61 -1.99 7.83 -3.00
C LEU A 61 -3.18 8.64 -3.52
N ALA A 62 -3.19 8.98 -4.81
CA ALA A 62 -4.30 9.67 -5.46
C ALA A 62 -5.60 8.84 -5.36
N TYR A 63 -5.52 7.54 -5.62
CA TYR A 63 -6.67 6.64 -5.54
C TYR A 63 -7.21 6.56 -4.11
N VAL A 64 -6.37 6.28 -3.11
CA VAL A 64 -6.84 6.09 -1.74
C VAL A 64 -7.40 7.39 -1.16
N ASN A 65 -6.74 8.52 -1.38
CA ASN A 65 -7.23 9.81 -0.87
C ASN A 65 -8.53 10.26 -1.56
N SER A 66 -8.81 9.79 -2.78
CA SER A 66 -10.07 10.07 -3.49
C SER A 66 -11.20 9.08 -3.18
N ASN A 67 -10.89 7.88 -2.67
CA ASN A 67 -11.85 6.79 -2.43
C ASN A 67 -11.96 6.40 -0.95
N ARG A 68 -11.61 7.34 -0.06
CA ARG A 68 -11.72 7.23 1.39
C ARG A 68 -13.13 7.49 1.90
#